data_AF-A0A0S2FCS9-F1
#
_entry.id   AF-A0A0S2FCS9-F1
#
_cell.length_a   1.000
_cell.length_b   1.000
_cell.length_c   1.000
_cell.angle_alpha   90.00
_cell.angle_beta   90.00
_cell.angle_gamma   90.00
#
_symmetry.space_group_name_H-M   'P 1'
#
loop_
_entity.id
_entity.type
_entity.pdbx_description
1 polymer ?
#
loop_
_entity_poly.entity_id
_entity_poly.type
_entity_poly.pdbx_seq_one_letter_code
_entity_poly.pdbx_strand_id
1 'polypeptide(L)'
;MARNKTLFLYNDTRADQEWTVYSEGIINQSYTVGQARKSFTITLSANAVIKFGVDDAVYLDAIYDYQSDSWTSRTATPNDMQFSASQSAVNVTCSYVP
;
A
#
# COMPACT_ATOMS: atom_id res chain seq x y z
N MET A 1 -12.74 -17.77 6.07
CA MET A 1 -13.28 -17.35 4.76
C MET A 1 -12.41 -16.23 4.20
N ALA A 2 -11.92 -16.36 2.99
CA ALA A 2 -11.10 -15.30 2.40
C ALA A 2 -11.88 -13.98 2.24
N ARG A 3 -11.22 -12.84 2.44
CA ARG A 3 -11.79 -11.49 2.33
C ARG A 3 -11.08 -10.72 1.22
N ASN A 4 -11.85 -10.13 0.32
CA ASN A 4 -11.31 -9.29 -0.73
C ASN A 4 -11.09 -7.87 -0.21
N LYS A 5 -9.90 -7.32 -0.45
CA LYS A 5 -9.53 -5.96 -0.11
C LYS A 5 -8.97 -5.28 -1.35
N THR A 6 -9.24 -3.99 -1.51
CA THR A 6 -8.69 -3.22 -2.63
C THR A 6 -7.61 -2.29 -2.13
N LEU A 7 -6.44 -2.32 -2.78
CA LEU A 7 -5.36 -1.40 -2.52
C LEU A 7 -5.39 -0.31 -3.58
N PHE A 8 -5.32 0.95 -3.15
CA PHE A 8 -5.26 2.13 -4.01
C PHE A 8 -3.94 2.84 -3.77
N LEU A 9 -3.17 3.06 -4.84
CA LEU A 9 -1.94 3.83 -4.81
C LEU A 9 -2.11 5.15 -5.52
N TYR A 10 -1.69 6.21 -4.84
CA TYR A 10 -1.71 7.57 -5.34
C TYR A 10 -0.30 8.16 -5.29
N ASN A 11 0.16 8.68 -6.41
CA ASN A 11 1.36 9.49 -6.49
C ASN A 11 0.90 10.95 -6.66
N ASP A 12 1.22 11.78 -5.66
CA ASP A 12 0.86 13.21 -5.64
C ASP A 12 1.99 14.10 -6.19
N THR A 13 3.10 13.49 -6.63
CA THR A 13 4.18 14.21 -7.30
C THR A 13 3.83 14.49 -8.76
N ARG A 14 4.56 15.43 -9.38
CA ARG A 14 4.44 15.73 -10.82
C ARG A 14 5.33 14.83 -11.69
N ALA A 15 5.95 13.81 -11.11
CA ALA A 15 6.85 12.90 -11.78
C ALA A 15 6.36 11.46 -11.62
N ASP A 16 6.75 10.60 -12.54
CA ASP A 16 6.51 9.17 -12.42
C ASP A 16 7.43 8.59 -11.34
N GLN A 17 6.89 7.73 -10.47
CA GLN A 17 7.65 7.08 -9.40
C GLN A 17 7.56 5.56 -9.51
N GLU A 18 8.64 4.86 -9.18
CA GLU A 18 8.62 3.40 -9.09
C GLU A 18 8.07 2.98 -7.73
N TRP A 19 7.00 2.19 -7.77
CA TRP A 19 6.39 1.62 -6.58
C TRP A 19 6.61 0.12 -6.54
N THR A 20 7.02 -0.37 -5.39
CA THR A 20 7.10 -1.80 -5.09
C THR A 20 6.06 -2.15 -4.04
N VAL A 21 5.15 -3.06 -4.36
CA VAL A 21 4.19 -3.63 -3.41
C VAL A 21 4.51 -5.09 -3.14
N TYR A 22 4.77 -5.40 -1.89
CA TYR A 22 5.19 -6.73 -1.46
C TYR A 22 4.40 -7.23 -0.25
N SER A 23 3.97 -8.48 -0.31
CA SER A 23 3.43 -9.23 0.83
C SER A 23 3.68 -10.71 0.59
N GLU A 24 4.36 -11.36 1.53
CA GLU A 24 4.78 -12.75 1.39
C GLU A 24 3.59 -13.67 1.11
N GLY A 25 3.66 -14.43 0.00
CA GLY A 25 2.60 -15.36 -0.41
C GLY A 25 1.31 -14.70 -0.92
N ILE A 26 1.25 -13.37 -1.03
CA ILE A 26 0.04 -12.63 -1.44
C ILE A 26 0.31 -11.80 -2.70
N ILE A 27 1.35 -10.97 -2.70
CA ILE A 27 1.71 -10.10 -3.83
C ILE A 27 3.20 -9.81 -3.85
N ASN A 28 3.80 -9.75 -5.03
CA ASN A 28 5.14 -9.22 -5.24
C ASN A 28 5.18 -8.56 -6.62
N GLN A 29 4.95 -7.25 -6.67
CA GLN A 29 4.86 -6.50 -7.93
C GLN A 29 5.53 -5.13 -7.79
N SER A 30 6.26 -4.75 -8.83
CA SER A 30 6.78 -3.40 -9.01
C SER A 30 6.16 -2.77 -10.25
N TYR A 31 5.84 -1.48 -10.19
CA TYR A 31 5.30 -0.73 -11.31
C TYR A 31 5.49 0.76 -11.15
N THR A 32 5.56 1.45 -12.27
CA THR A 32 5.61 2.91 -12.31
C THR A 32 4.22 3.51 -12.13
N VAL A 33 4.08 4.40 -11.16
CA VAL A 33 2.86 5.17 -10.87
C VAL A 33 3.11 6.61 -11.25
N GLY A 34 2.45 7.08 -12.32
CA GLY A 34 2.32 8.51 -12.63
C GLY A 34 1.15 9.13 -11.87
N GLN A 35 0.63 10.25 -12.36
CA GLN A 35 -0.51 10.94 -11.71
C GLN A 35 -1.82 10.13 -11.70
N ALA A 36 -1.94 9.13 -12.58
CA ALA A 36 -3.10 8.25 -12.62
C ALA A 36 -3.03 7.21 -11.50
N ARG A 37 -4.06 7.19 -10.65
CA ARG A 37 -4.21 6.21 -9.56
C ARG A 37 -4.09 4.77 -10.08
N LYS A 38 -3.36 3.93 -9.34
CA LYS A 38 -3.34 2.47 -9.55
C LYS A 38 -4.14 1.75 -8.48
N SER A 39 -4.77 0.64 -8.86
CA SER A 39 -5.54 -0.18 -7.92
C SER A 39 -5.51 -1.66 -8.24
N PHE A 40 -5.53 -2.50 -7.22
CA PHE A 40 -5.61 -3.95 -7.37
C PHE A 40 -6.34 -4.55 -6.18
N THR A 41 -6.98 -5.70 -6.42
CA THR A 41 -7.69 -6.45 -5.40
C THR A 41 -6.83 -7.63 -4.94
N ILE A 42 -6.74 -7.80 -3.62
CA ILE A 42 -6.08 -8.92 -2.97
C ILE A 42 -7.09 -9.72 -2.17
N THR A 43 -6.80 -10.99 -1.97
CA THR A 43 -7.64 -11.92 -1.21
C THR A 43 -6.89 -12.38 0.03
N LEU A 44 -7.39 -12.04 1.21
CA LEU A 44 -6.73 -12.30 2.50
C LEU A 44 -7.49 -13.34 3.30
N SER A 45 -6.80 -14.41 3.71
CA SER A 45 -7.35 -15.49 4.53
C SER A 45 -6.79 -15.53 5.96
N ALA A 46 -5.82 -14.69 6.28
CA ALA A 46 -5.16 -14.57 7.57
C ALA A 46 -4.63 -13.15 7.77
N ASN A 47 -3.98 -12.90 8.91
CA ASN A 47 -3.23 -11.66 9.14
C ASN A 47 -2.18 -11.50 8.04
N ALA A 48 -1.98 -10.27 7.59
CA ALA A 48 -1.07 -9.97 6.49
C ALA A 48 -0.33 -8.65 6.74
N VAL A 49 0.90 -8.56 6.24
CA VAL A 49 1.65 -7.32 6.17
C VAL A 49 1.93 -7.03 4.72
N ILE A 50 1.51 -5.86 4.26
CA ILE A 50 1.73 -5.38 2.89
C ILE A 50 2.66 -4.19 2.95
N LYS A 51 3.80 -4.33 2.31
CA LYS A 51 4.82 -3.30 2.21
C LYS A 51 4.64 -2.51 0.93
N PHE A 52 4.67 -1.20 1.04
CA PHE A 52 4.68 -0.26 -0.06
C PHE A 52 6.03 0.45 -0.02
N GLY A 53 6.83 0.31 -1.07
CA GLY A 53 8.09 1.00 -1.29
C GLY A 53 7.95 2.00 -2.44
N VAL A 54 8.59 3.16 -2.31
CA VAL A 54 8.68 4.17 -3.38
C VAL A 54 10.16 4.52 -3.60
N ASP A 55 10.61 4.42 -4.85
CA ASP A 55 11.96 4.74 -5.32
C ASP A 55 13.08 4.18 -4.39
N ASP A 56 12.87 2.99 -3.82
CA ASP A 56 13.73 2.32 -2.84
C ASP A 56 14.12 3.13 -1.58
N ALA A 57 13.47 4.27 -1.34
CA ALA A 57 13.83 5.20 -0.27
C ALA A 57 12.77 5.26 0.85
N VAL A 58 11.50 5.11 0.49
CA VAL A 58 10.37 5.36 1.38
C VAL A 58 9.57 4.08 1.53
N TYR A 59 9.25 3.67 2.76
CA TYR A 59 8.54 2.42 3.04
C TYR A 59 7.38 2.59 4.02
N LEU A 60 6.24 1.99 3.69
CA LEU A 60 5.07 1.88 4.54
C LEU A 60 4.61 0.42 4.64
N ASP A 61 4.44 -0.07 5.86
CA ASP A 61 3.83 -1.36 6.16
C ASP A 61 2.36 -1.15 6.53
N ALA A 62 1.44 -1.72 5.74
CA ALA A 62 0.03 -1.87 6.11
C ALA A 62 -0.19 -3.24 6.74
N ILE A 63 -0.68 -3.25 7.98
CA ILE A 63 -0.83 -4.45 8.79
C ILE A 63 -2.32 -4.75 8.93
N TYR A 64 -2.73 -5.90 8.42
CA TYR A 64 -4.10 -6.39 8.48
C TYR A 64 -4.28 -7.39 9.60
N ASP A 65 -5.28 -7.15 10.46
CA ASP A 65 -5.75 -8.08 11.47
C ASP A 65 -7.04 -8.75 10.99
N TYR A 66 -6.97 -10.05 10.74
CA TYR A 66 -8.08 -10.84 10.20
C TYR A 66 -9.19 -11.06 11.24
N GLN A 67 -8.88 -11.10 12.53
CA GLN A 67 -9.90 -11.35 13.56
C GLN A 67 -10.84 -10.15 13.70
N SER A 68 -10.27 -8.95 13.76
CA SER A 68 -10.97 -7.67 13.91
C SER A 68 -11.40 -7.04 12.59
N ASP A 69 -10.96 -7.58 11.45
CA ASP A 69 -11.17 -7.02 10.12
C ASP A 69 -10.67 -5.58 9.97
N SER A 70 -9.55 -5.28 10.62
CA SER A 70 -9.02 -3.92 10.73
C SER A 70 -7.63 -3.78 10.12
N TRP A 71 -7.29 -2.54 9.80
CA TRP A 71 -6.00 -2.18 9.25
C TRP A 71 -5.31 -1.17 10.16
N THR A 72 -4.01 -1.34 10.30
CA THR A 72 -3.10 -0.37 10.91
C THR A 72 -1.91 -0.15 9.98
N SER A 73 -1.08 0.85 10.25
CA SER A 73 0.11 1.09 9.44
C SER A 73 1.32 1.50 10.28
N ARG A 74 2.50 1.31 9.70
CA ARG A 74 3.78 1.80 10.19
C ARG A 74 4.57 2.35 9.01
N THR A 75 5.10 3.55 9.14
CA THR A 75 5.98 4.16 8.13
C THR A 75 7.17 4.82 8.82
N ALA A 76 8.33 4.78 8.18
CA ALA A 76 9.51 5.51 8.65
C ALA A 76 9.45 7.01 8.27
N THR A 77 8.56 7.37 7.35
CA THR A 77 8.49 8.67 6.65
C THR A 77 7.05 9.17 6.59
N PRO A 78 6.44 9.52 7.73
CA PRO A 78 5.02 9.86 7.82
C PRO A 78 4.63 11.16 7.08
N ASN A 79 5.60 12.03 6.78
CA ASN A 79 5.36 13.24 5.99
C ASN A 79 5.29 12.95 4.49
N ASP A 80 5.92 11.87 4.03
CA ASP A 80 6.06 11.54 2.62
C ASP A 80 5.08 10.46 2.17
N MET A 81 4.64 9.58 3.09
CA MET A 81 3.61 8.58 2.85
C MET A 81 2.45 8.70 3.83
N GLN A 82 1.26 8.88 3.27
CA GLN A 82 0.00 8.89 3.99
C GLN A 82 -0.75 7.59 3.80
N PHE A 83 -1.33 7.11 4.88
CA PHE A 83 -2.13 5.90 4.91
C PHE A 83 -3.54 6.18 5.42
N SER A 84 -4.53 5.69 4.71
CA SER A 84 -5.90 5.60 5.21
C SER A 84 -6.49 4.25 4.85
N ALA A 85 -7.31 3.70 5.74
CA ALA A 85 -7.99 2.44 5.49
C ALA A 85 -9.47 2.55 5.85
N SER A 86 -10.29 1.89 5.04
CA SER A 86 -11.65 1.51 5.37
C SER A 86 -11.69 0.00 5.57
N GLN A 87 -12.86 -0.53 5.95
CA GLN A 87 -13.01 -1.97 6.12
C GLN A 87 -12.63 -2.74 4.85
N SER A 88 -12.98 -2.27 3.65
CA SER A 88 -12.77 -3.00 2.40
C SER A 88 -11.57 -2.52 1.56
N ALA A 89 -10.91 -1.43 1.95
CA ALA A 89 -9.86 -0.85 1.14
C ALA A 89 -8.76 -0.15 1.94
N VAL A 90 -7.57 -0.10 1.34
CA VAL A 90 -6.43 0.69 1.80
C VAL A 90 -6.10 1.70 0.72
N ASN A 91 -5.88 2.96 1.11
CA ASN A 91 -5.34 4.00 0.25
C ASN A 91 -3.98 4.42 0.79
N VAL A 92 -2.98 4.39 -0.09
CA VAL A 92 -1.63 4.87 0.19
C VAL A 92 -1.34 5.99 -0.80
N THR A 93 -1.01 7.16 -0.26
CA THR A 93 -0.58 8.32 -1.05
C THR A 93 0.87 8.60 -0.74
N CYS A 94 1.70 8.80 -1.77
CA CYS A 94 3.06 9.30 -1.60
C CYS A 94 3.24 10.65 -2.29
N SER A 95 3.91 11.56 -1.58
CA SER A 95 4.32 12.88 -2.07
C SER A 95 5.84 13.05 -2.04
N TYR A 96 6.60 11.95 -1.85
CA TYR A 96 8.05 11.94 -1.79
C TYR A 96 8.65 12.48 -3.09
N VAL A 97 9.52 13.47 -2.99
CA VAL A 97 10.33 13.92 -4.12
C VAL A 97 11.79 13.60 -3.77
N PRO A 98 12.51 12.81 -4.60
CA PRO A 98 13.91 12.47 -4.37
C PRO A 98 14.84 13.67 -4.21
#